data_AF-A0A7W9M3S4-F1
#
_entry.id   AF-A0A7W9M3S4-F1
#
_cell.length_a   1.000
_cell.length_b   1.000
_cell.length_c   1.000
_cell.angle_alpha   90.00
_cell.angle_beta   90.00
_cell.angle_gamma   90.00
#
_symmetry.space_group_name_H-M   'P 1'
#
loop_
_entity.id
_entity.type
_entity.pdbx_description
1 polymer ?
#
loop_
_entity_poly.entity_id
_entity_poly.type
_entity_poly.pdbx_seq_one_letter_code
_entity_poly.pdbx_strand_id
1 'polypeptide(L)'
;MTTPNTSGKRAKPPKPTPPKLIDLARWLFILSAVIGMGRFLYQLSDREMLIRMLRDDLVKRGMKAGQDELDAAVTGAIGFGVLLAIAFVLVYALFANKMAAGRNWARIVLTVLSGIGVAFGLLQLLAVASGGMALAEFTVSPIVLVLSGITMVIDAAVIVLMYRPSVAGYFRSVHSVSVKPPQVANGL
;
A
#
# COMPACT_ATOMS: atom_id res chain seq x y z
N MET A 1 -52.68 -36.49 6.07
CA MET A 1 -52.51 -35.04 5.80
C MET A 1 -51.02 -34.74 5.79
N THR A 2 -50.44 -34.60 4.60
CA THR A 2 -49.02 -34.28 4.41
C THR A 2 -48.85 -32.76 4.38
N THR A 3 -48.02 -32.21 5.27
CA THR A 3 -47.71 -30.77 5.24
C THR A 3 -46.77 -30.47 4.07
N PRO A 4 -47.00 -29.39 3.28
CA PRO A 4 -46.09 -29.03 2.21
C PRO A 4 -44.80 -28.45 2.78
N ASN A 5 -43.67 -29.08 2.47
CA ASN A 5 -42.33 -28.56 2.76
C ASN A 5 -42.04 -27.36 1.85
N THR A 6 -42.34 -26.14 2.31
CA THR A 6 -41.88 -24.90 1.68
C THR A 6 -40.40 -24.68 2.00
N SER A 7 -39.53 -25.42 1.33
CA SER A 7 -38.10 -25.14 1.25
C SER A 7 -37.86 -23.91 0.37
N GLY A 8 -38.29 -22.75 0.86
CA GLY A 8 -37.96 -21.47 0.25
C GLY A 8 -36.45 -21.27 0.31
N LYS A 9 -35.78 -21.35 -0.85
CA LYS A 9 -34.40 -20.89 -1.02
C LYS A 9 -34.35 -19.43 -0.56
N ARG A 10 -33.96 -19.18 0.69
CA ARG A 10 -33.77 -17.81 1.21
C ARG A 10 -32.78 -17.11 0.28
N ALA A 11 -33.29 -16.15 -0.49
CA ALA A 11 -32.46 -15.28 -1.31
C ALA A 11 -31.41 -14.63 -0.40
N LYS A 12 -30.14 -14.76 -0.76
CA LYS A 12 -29.03 -14.16 0.00
C LYS A 12 -29.23 -12.64 -0.06
N PRO A 13 -29.24 -11.92 1.07
CA PRO A 13 -29.45 -10.47 1.05
C PRO A 13 -28.41 -9.81 0.14
N PRO A 14 -28.81 -8.80 -0.68
CA PRO A 14 -27.90 -8.14 -1.60
C PRO A 14 -26.72 -7.55 -0.84
N LYS A 15 -25.50 -7.76 -1.34
CA LYS A 15 -24.29 -7.17 -0.75
C LYS A 15 -24.40 -5.64 -0.82
N PRO A 16 -24.18 -4.91 0.29
CA PRO A 16 -24.13 -3.46 0.27
C PRO A 16 -23.07 -3.00 -0.75
N THR A 17 -23.45 -2.09 -1.66
CA THR A 17 -22.52 -1.48 -2.59
C THR A 17 -21.58 -0.52 -1.83
N PRO A 18 -20.27 -0.51 -2.14
CA PRO A 18 -19.35 0.41 -1.47
C PRO A 18 -19.76 1.87 -1.73
N PRO A 19 -19.76 2.73 -0.70
CA PRO A 19 -19.88 4.17 -0.90
C PRO A 19 -18.77 4.70 -1.83
N LYS A 20 -19.10 5.68 -2.68
CA LYS A 20 -18.14 6.31 -3.62
C LYS A 20 -16.84 6.79 -2.97
N LEU A 21 -16.89 7.19 -1.69
CA LEU A 21 -15.73 7.58 -0.90
C LEU A 21 -14.73 6.43 -0.68
N ILE A 22 -15.22 5.19 -0.52
CA ILE A 22 -14.39 3.99 -0.39
C ILE A 22 -13.70 3.69 -1.72
N ASP A 23 -14.42 3.80 -2.82
CA ASP A 23 -13.83 3.58 -4.15
C ASP A 23 -12.78 4.65 -4.48
N LEU A 24 -13.00 5.90 -4.07
CA LEU A 24 -11.99 6.96 -4.19
C LEU A 24 -10.75 6.65 -3.35
N ALA A 25 -10.93 6.26 -2.08
CA ALA A 25 -9.82 5.88 -1.20
C ALA A 25 -9.05 4.66 -1.76
N ARG A 26 -9.74 3.68 -2.34
CA ARG A 26 -9.13 2.54 -3.03
C ARG A 26 -8.21 2.99 -4.15
N TRP A 27 -8.70 3.86 -5.03
CA TRP A 27 -7.92 4.32 -6.18
C TRP A 27 -6.78 5.25 -5.79
N LEU A 28 -6.98 6.12 -4.79
CA LEU A 28 -5.90 6.96 -4.25
C LEU A 28 -4.77 6.11 -3.65
N PHE A 29 -5.11 5.04 -2.92
CA PHE A 29 -4.09 4.15 -2.38
C PHE A 29 -3.29 3.41 -3.46
N ILE A 30 -3.97 2.93 -4.52
CA ILE A 30 -3.29 2.32 -5.67
C ILE A 30 -2.41 3.34 -6.38
N LEU A 31 -2.89 4.58 -6.54
CA LEU A 31 -2.12 5.66 -7.15
C LEU A 31 -0.87 5.99 -6.34
N SER A 32 -0.98 6.10 -5.02
CA SER A 32 0.16 6.30 -4.10
C SER A 32 1.21 5.20 -4.29
N ALA A 33 0.78 3.94 -4.33
CA ALA A 33 1.66 2.80 -4.57
C ALA A 33 2.38 2.88 -5.93
N VAL A 34 1.65 3.25 -6.99
CA VAL A 34 2.22 3.38 -8.34
C VAL A 34 3.24 4.52 -8.40
N ILE A 35 2.96 5.67 -7.77
CA ILE A 35 3.90 6.80 -7.70
C ILE A 35 5.16 6.40 -6.93
N GLY A 36 5.00 5.80 -5.75
CA GLY A 36 6.12 5.29 -4.95
C GLY A 36 6.95 4.28 -5.73
N MET A 37 6.29 3.41 -6.49
CA MET A 37 6.96 2.42 -7.31
C MET A 37 7.67 3.04 -8.52
N GLY A 38 7.05 4.01 -9.20
CA GLY A 38 7.69 4.75 -10.28
C GLY A 38 8.96 5.47 -9.80
N ARG A 39 8.94 6.04 -8.59
CA ARG A 39 10.13 6.62 -7.95
C ARG A 39 11.21 5.57 -7.70
N PHE A 40 10.85 4.41 -7.16
CA PHE A 40 11.83 3.34 -6.93
C PHE A 40 12.43 2.85 -8.26
N LEU A 41 11.64 2.68 -9.33
CA LEU A 41 12.16 2.33 -10.66
C LEU A 41 13.07 3.41 -11.24
N TYR A 42 12.73 4.69 -11.05
CA TYR A 42 13.56 5.79 -11.49
C TYR A 42 14.94 5.75 -10.82
N GLN A 43 14.99 5.51 -9.50
CA GLN A 43 16.25 5.32 -8.79
C GLN A 43 17.01 4.08 -9.25
N LEU A 44 16.29 2.98 -9.49
CA LEU A 44 16.88 1.72 -9.95
C LEU A 44 17.42 1.82 -11.40
N SER A 45 16.95 2.80 -12.17
CA SER A 45 17.44 3.07 -13.53
C SER A 45 18.81 3.76 -13.55
N ASP A 46 19.24 4.36 -12.44
CA ASP A 46 20.57 4.97 -12.30
C ASP A 46 21.64 3.88 -12.06
N ARG A 47 21.99 3.21 -13.16
CA ARG A 47 22.90 2.07 -13.16
C ARG A 47 24.29 2.42 -12.61
N GLU A 48 24.80 3.60 -12.94
CA GLU A 48 26.12 4.06 -12.51
C GLU A 48 26.19 4.24 -10.99
N MET A 49 25.13 4.81 -10.41
CA MET A 49 25.01 4.91 -8.96
C MET A 49 25.00 3.51 -8.31
N LEU A 50 24.25 2.56 -8.87
CA LEU A 50 24.18 1.19 -8.33
C LEU A 50 25.52 0.46 -8.39
N ILE A 51 26.25 0.59 -9.50
CA ILE A 51 27.59 -0.01 -9.65
C ILE A 51 28.56 0.57 -8.62
N ARG A 52 28.53 1.89 -8.41
CA ARG A 52 29.36 2.56 -7.40
C ARG A 52 29.03 2.05 -6.00
N MET A 53 27.75 2.02 -5.64
CA MET A 53 27.30 1.51 -4.33
C MET A 53 27.72 0.06 -4.10
N LEU A 54 27.54 -0.81 -5.10
CA LEU A 54 27.92 -2.22 -5.01
C LEU A 54 29.44 -2.38 -4.88
N ARG A 55 30.21 -1.62 -5.66
CA ARG A 55 31.67 -1.62 -5.57
C ARG A 55 32.14 -1.17 -4.17
N ASP A 56 31.58 -0.09 -3.65
CA ASP A 56 31.96 0.44 -2.34
C ASP A 56 31.64 -0.55 -1.21
N ASP A 57 30.49 -1.24 -1.29
CA ASP A 57 30.13 -2.30 -0.35
C ASP A 57 31.08 -3.50 -0.43
N LEU A 58 31.46 -3.94 -1.63
CA LEU A 58 32.41 -5.04 -1.80
C LEU A 58 33.80 -4.68 -1.26
N VAL A 59 34.29 -3.47 -1.54
CA VAL A 59 35.58 -2.98 -1.02
C VAL A 59 35.58 -2.94 0.51
N LYS A 60 34.49 -2.48 1.14
CA LYS A 60 34.33 -2.50 2.60
C LYS A 60 34.35 -3.92 3.18
N ARG A 61 33.90 -4.91 2.42
CA ARG A 61 33.94 -6.33 2.78
C ARG A 61 35.25 -7.03 2.41
N GLY A 62 36.23 -6.29 1.88
CA GLY A 62 37.52 -6.83 1.44
C GLY A 62 37.45 -7.66 0.15
N MET A 63 36.33 -7.58 -0.57
CA MET A 63 36.12 -8.28 -1.82
C MET A 63 36.42 -7.36 -3.02
N LYS A 64 36.85 -7.97 -4.13
CA LYS A 64 37.04 -7.28 -5.42
C LYS A 64 36.22 -8.03 -6.46
N ALA A 65 35.44 -7.31 -7.24
CA ALA A 65 34.72 -7.84 -8.39
C ALA A 65 35.22 -7.15 -9.67
N GLY A 66 35.25 -7.90 -10.77
CA GLY A 66 35.50 -7.35 -12.09
C GLY A 66 34.35 -6.45 -12.55
N GLN A 67 34.58 -5.60 -13.56
CA GLN A 67 33.50 -4.77 -14.13
C GLN A 67 32.36 -5.62 -14.67
N ASP A 68 32.68 -6.71 -15.39
CA ASP A 68 31.67 -7.60 -15.96
C ASP A 68 30.80 -8.27 -14.89
N GLU A 69 31.38 -8.59 -13.73
CA GLU A 69 30.65 -9.18 -12.60
C GLU A 69 29.74 -8.15 -11.92
N LEU A 70 30.22 -6.91 -11.73
CA LEU A 70 29.39 -5.80 -11.23
C LEU A 70 28.24 -5.51 -12.21
N ASP A 71 28.52 -5.53 -13.50
CA ASP A 71 27.55 -5.29 -14.55
C ASP A 71 26.44 -6.34 -14.59
N ALA A 72 26.82 -7.62 -14.48
CA ALA A 72 25.89 -8.73 -14.39
C ALA A 72 25.05 -8.66 -13.10
N ALA A 73 25.69 -8.38 -11.96
CA ALA A 73 25.02 -8.25 -10.67
C ALA A 73 23.98 -7.11 -10.65
N VAL A 74 24.35 -5.93 -11.16
CA VAL A 74 23.44 -4.79 -11.24
C VAL A 74 22.28 -5.07 -12.20
N THR A 75 22.54 -5.71 -13.35
CA THR A 75 21.48 -6.10 -14.28
C THR A 75 20.48 -7.07 -13.63
N GLY A 76 20.99 -8.07 -12.89
CA GLY A 76 20.17 -8.99 -12.11
C GLY A 76 19.37 -8.27 -11.02
N ALA A 77 19.98 -7.34 -10.30
CA ALA A 77 19.34 -6.54 -9.26
C ALA A 77 18.23 -5.64 -9.84
N ILE A 78 18.45 -5.02 -11.00
CA ILE A 78 17.43 -4.22 -11.70
C ILE A 78 16.25 -5.12 -12.09
N GLY A 79 16.51 -6.26 -12.73
CA GLY A 79 15.46 -7.20 -13.13
C GLY A 79 14.63 -7.69 -11.93
N PHE A 80 15.30 -8.08 -10.84
CA PHE A 80 14.63 -8.48 -9.61
C PHE A 80 13.84 -7.34 -8.96
N GLY A 81 14.39 -6.13 -8.93
CA GLY A 81 13.71 -4.94 -8.40
C GLY A 81 12.44 -4.59 -9.20
N VAL A 82 12.44 -4.77 -10.52
CA VAL A 82 11.24 -4.64 -11.36
C VAL A 82 10.21 -5.73 -11.06
N LEU A 83 10.61 -6.97 -10.79
CA LEU A 83 9.66 -8.01 -10.40
C LEU A 83 9.03 -7.71 -9.03
N LEU A 84 9.85 -7.30 -8.06
CA LEU A 84 9.37 -6.85 -6.76
C LEU A 84 8.41 -5.68 -6.90
N ALA A 85 8.71 -4.75 -7.79
CA ALA A 85 7.86 -3.60 -8.07
C ALA A 85 6.40 -3.98 -8.34
N ILE A 86 6.27 -4.87 -9.32
CA ILE A 86 4.99 -5.34 -9.83
C ILE A 86 4.29 -6.10 -8.71
N ALA A 87 5.01 -6.97 -8.01
CA ALA A 87 4.47 -7.72 -6.87
C ALA A 87 3.90 -6.78 -5.79
N PHE A 88 4.63 -5.73 -5.41
CA PHE A 88 4.14 -4.75 -4.42
C PHE A 88 2.90 -4.01 -4.89
N VAL A 89 2.86 -3.52 -6.14
CA VAL A 89 1.67 -2.85 -6.68
C VAL A 89 0.45 -3.79 -6.65
N LEU A 90 0.63 -5.06 -7.02
CA LEU A 90 -0.43 -6.07 -6.96
C LEU A 90 -0.91 -6.30 -5.53
N VAL A 91 0.00 -6.43 -4.56
CA VAL A 91 -0.33 -6.59 -3.14
C VAL A 91 -1.11 -5.38 -2.60
N TYR A 92 -0.69 -4.16 -2.96
CA TYR A 92 -1.40 -2.94 -2.58
C TYR A 92 -2.81 -2.90 -3.18
N ALA A 93 -2.96 -3.25 -4.45
CA ALA A 93 -4.26 -3.36 -5.11
C ALA A 93 -5.14 -4.43 -4.45
N LEU A 94 -4.57 -5.57 -4.05
CA LEU A 94 -5.29 -6.61 -3.31
C LEU A 94 -5.84 -6.09 -1.98
N PHE A 95 -5.03 -5.38 -1.19
CA PHE A 95 -5.51 -4.79 0.08
C PHE A 95 -6.59 -3.73 -0.15
N ALA A 96 -6.40 -2.85 -1.14
CA ALA A 96 -7.38 -1.84 -1.51
C ALA A 96 -8.73 -2.48 -1.92
N ASN A 97 -8.69 -3.57 -2.69
CA ASN A 97 -9.87 -4.33 -3.08
C ASN A 97 -10.53 -5.05 -1.89
N LYS A 98 -9.75 -5.61 -0.96
CA LYS A 98 -10.30 -6.23 0.26
C LYS A 98 -10.97 -5.21 1.17
N MET A 99 -10.43 -4.00 1.26
CA MET A 99 -11.03 -2.89 1.99
C MET A 99 -12.33 -2.42 1.35
N ALA A 100 -12.34 -2.26 0.01
CA ALA A 100 -13.56 -1.94 -0.73
C ALA A 100 -14.65 -3.01 -0.56
N ALA A 101 -14.27 -4.26 -0.34
CA ALA A 101 -15.20 -5.35 -0.05
C ALA A 101 -15.71 -5.38 1.41
N GLY A 102 -15.43 -4.34 2.22
CA GLY A 102 -15.97 -4.19 3.58
C GLY A 102 -15.19 -4.92 4.68
N ARG A 103 -13.98 -5.42 4.42
CA ARG A 103 -13.17 -6.11 5.45
C ARG A 103 -12.44 -5.10 6.35
N ASN A 104 -12.76 -5.12 7.64
CA ASN A 104 -12.14 -4.21 8.62
C ASN A 104 -10.63 -4.43 8.81
N TRP A 105 -10.11 -5.67 8.73
CA TRP A 105 -8.67 -5.90 8.85
C TRP A 105 -7.87 -5.18 7.74
N ALA A 106 -8.42 -5.14 6.52
CA ALA A 106 -7.77 -4.48 5.40
C ALA A 106 -7.70 -2.96 5.61
N ARG A 107 -8.69 -2.37 6.30
CA ARG A 107 -8.61 -0.96 6.70
C ARG A 107 -7.43 -0.71 7.63
N ILE A 108 -7.26 -1.55 8.66
CA ILE A 108 -6.18 -1.40 9.64
C ILE A 108 -4.82 -1.47 8.94
N VAL A 109 -4.64 -2.45 8.05
CA VAL A 109 -3.40 -2.59 7.27
C VAL A 109 -3.13 -1.35 6.42
N LEU A 110 -4.13 -0.86 5.68
CA LEU A 110 -4.00 0.33 4.85
C LEU A 110 -3.66 1.57 5.66
N THR A 111 -4.23 1.72 6.85
CA THR A 111 -3.95 2.87 7.71
C THR A 111 -2.57 2.80 8.34
N VAL A 112 -2.06 1.60 8.65
CA VAL A 112 -0.68 1.43 9.10
C VAL A 112 0.29 1.78 7.96
N LEU A 113 0.07 1.24 6.75
CA LEU A 113 0.92 1.51 5.60
C LEU A 113 0.92 3.00 5.22
N SER A 114 -0.26 3.61 5.12
CA SER A 114 -0.40 5.04 4.80
C SER A 114 0.16 5.91 5.92
N GLY A 115 -0.02 5.51 7.19
CA GLY A 115 0.52 6.23 8.35
C GLY A 115 2.05 6.23 8.37
N ILE A 116 2.66 5.10 8.02
CA ILE A 116 4.12 4.99 7.83
C ILE A 116 4.58 5.90 6.69
N GLY A 117 3.87 5.91 5.55
CA GLY A 117 4.16 6.80 4.42
C GLY A 117 4.12 8.27 4.81
N VAL A 118 3.09 8.68 5.56
CA VAL A 118 2.97 10.03 6.11
C VAL A 118 4.13 10.37 7.06
N ALA A 119 4.47 9.46 7.98
CA ALA A 119 5.55 9.66 8.93
C ALA A 119 6.91 9.84 8.23
N PHE A 120 7.23 8.99 7.25
CA PHE A 120 8.46 9.12 6.48
C PHE A 120 8.49 10.41 5.65
N GLY A 121 7.37 10.79 5.01
CA GLY A 121 7.26 12.06 4.29
C GLY A 121 7.53 13.26 5.21
N LEU A 122 6.97 13.24 6.42
CA LEU A 122 7.19 14.29 7.42
C LEU A 122 8.64 14.32 7.90
N LEU A 123 9.24 13.16 8.22
CA LEU A 123 10.65 13.08 8.61
C LEU A 123 11.58 13.63 7.52
N GLN A 124 11.29 13.32 6.25
CA GLN A 124 12.05 13.83 5.12
C GLN A 124 11.92 15.37 5.01
N LEU A 125 10.73 15.92 5.19
CA LEU A 125 10.52 17.37 5.21
C LEU A 125 11.26 18.06 6.36
N LEU A 126 11.23 17.48 7.56
CA LEU A 126 11.96 17.98 8.72
C LEU A 126 13.48 17.92 8.52
N ALA A 127 14.00 16.87 7.89
CA ALA A 127 15.42 16.74 7.56
C ALA A 127 15.87 17.82 6.56
N VAL A 128 15.03 18.17 5.58
CA VAL A 128 15.29 19.26 4.63
C VAL A 128 15.24 20.62 5.34
N ALA A 129 14.18 20.87 6.13
CA ALA A 129 13.97 22.15 6.80
C ALA A 129 15.04 22.48 7.86
N SER A 130 15.57 21.46 8.53
CA SER A 130 16.64 21.62 9.53
C SER A 130 18.05 21.74 8.93
N GLY A 131 18.19 21.65 7.60
CA GLY A 131 19.49 21.57 6.93
C GLY A 131 20.21 20.22 7.13
N GLY A 132 19.59 19.25 7.81
CA GLY A 132 20.16 17.93 8.07
C GLY A 132 20.49 17.13 6.81
N MET A 133 19.81 17.40 5.69
CA MET A 133 20.14 16.83 4.38
C MET A 133 21.52 17.27 3.87
N ALA A 134 22.01 18.45 4.25
CA ALA A 134 23.34 18.93 3.86
C ALA A 134 24.47 18.22 4.64
N LEU A 135 24.18 17.70 5.83
CA LEU A 135 25.14 16.96 6.67
C LEU A 135 25.28 15.49 6.25
N ALA A 136 24.33 14.95 5.50
CA ALA A 136 24.25 13.53 5.17
C ALA A 136 24.86 13.16 3.81
N GLU A 137 25.49 14.10 3.08
CA GLU A 137 25.98 13.96 1.69
C GLU A 137 24.91 13.53 0.65
N PHE A 138 23.68 13.24 1.08
CA PHE A 138 22.56 12.88 0.22
C PHE A 138 21.95 14.13 -0.41
N THR A 139 22.37 14.43 -1.64
CA THR A 139 21.67 15.42 -2.48
C THR A 139 20.35 14.82 -2.95
N VAL A 140 19.22 15.21 -2.33
CA VAL A 140 17.90 14.79 -2.80
C VAL A 140 17.48 15.69 -3.95
N SER A 141 17.20 15.06 -5.09
CA SER A 141 16.68 15.77 -6.26
C SER A 141 15.38 16.52 -5.91
N PRO A 142 15.21 17.79 -6.30
CA PRO A 142 14.00 18.56 -6.02
C PRO A 142 12.71 17.86 -6.47
N ILE A 143 12.76 17.15 -7.60
CA ILE A 143 11.60 16.40 -8.11
C ILE A 143 11.21 15.26 -7.17
N VAL A 144 12.20 14.59 -6.56
CA VAL A 144 11.97 13.50 -5.62
C VAL A 144 11.33 14.03 -4.34
N LEU A 145 11.72 15.22 -3.89
CA LEU A 145 11.11 15.88 -2.73
C LEU A 145 9.65 16.23 -2.99
N VAL A 146 9.35 16.84 -4.14
CA VAL A 146 7.97 17.19 -4.53
C VAL A 146 7.09 15.95 -4.63
N LEU A 147 7.57 14.89 -5.29
CA LEU A 147 6.83 13.63 -5.39
C LEU A 147 6.56 13.01 -4.01
N SER A 148 7.54 13.08 -3.09
CA SER A 148 7.37 12.60 -1.71
C SER A 148 6.26 13.37 -0.98
N GLY A 149 6.23 14.70 -1.14
CA GLY A 149 5.18 15.55 -0.57
C GLY A 149 3.80 15.23 -1.14
N ILE A 150 3.69 15.00 -2.45
CA ILE A 150 2.43 14.61 -3.10
C ILE A 150 1.95 13.26 -2.54
N THR A 151 2.80 12.25 -2.48
CA THR A 151 2.46 10.93 -1.93
C THR A 151 2.02 11.03 -0.47
N MET A 152 2.72 11.81 0.35
CA MET A 152 2.36 12.07 1.75
C MET A 152 0.95 12.65 1.87
N VAL A 153 0.59 13.62 1.03
CA VAL A 153 -0.76 14.22 1.02
C VAL A 153 -1.82 13.21 0.57
N ILE A 154 -1.51 12.37 -0.43
CA ILE A 154 -2.40 11.29 -0.88
C ILE A 154 -2.66 10.29 0.26
N ASP A 155 -1.62 9.84 0.95
CA ASP A 155 -1.72 8.88 2.05
C ASP A 155 -2.55 9.46 3.21
N ALA A 156 -2.33 10.73 3.55
CA ALA A 156 -3.15 11.44 4.54
C ALA A 156 -4.62 11.52 4.10
N ALA A 157 -4.89 11.84 2.83
CA ALA A 157 -6.24 11.88 2.28
C ALA A 157 -6.93 10.50 2.32
N VAL A 158 -6.21 9.42 2.01
CA VAL A 158 -6.72 8.04 2.12
C VAL A 158 -7.17 7.76 3.55
N ILE A 159 -6.35 8.06 4.55
CA ILE A 159 -6.69 7.86 5.97
C ILE A 159 -7.95 8.65 6.33
N VAL A 160 -8.00 9.95 6.01
CA VAL A 160 -9.14 10.81 6.33
C VAL A 160 -10.43 10.32 5.66
N LEU A 161 -10.36 9.95 4.37
CA LEU A 161 -11.50 9.43 3.62
C LEU A 161 -11.99 8.10 4.19
N MET A 162 -11.06 7.23 4.61
CA MET A 162 -11.39 5.98 5.24
C MET A 162 -12.16 6.20 6.55
N TYR A 163 -11.78 7.14 7.40
CA TYR A 163 -12.41 7.31 8.72
C TYR A 163 -13.63 8.23 8.75
N ARG A 164 -14.10 8.75 7.60
CA ARG A 164 -15.29 9.61 7.60
C ARG A 164 -16.53 8.90 8.18
N PRO A 165 -17.35 9.61 8.99
CA PRO A 165 -18.57 9.06 9.60
C PRO A 165 -19.55 8.47 8.58
N SER A 166 -19.64 9.08 7.39
CA SER A 166 -20.48 8.63 6.28
C SER A 166 -20.16 7.20 5.80
N VAL A 167 -18.95 6.72 6.08
CA VAL A 167 -18.45 5.41 5.65
C VAL A 167 -18.52 4.38 6.78
N ALA A 168 -18.56 4.81 8.05
CA ALA A 168 -18.58 3.92 9.20
C ALA A 168 -19.82 2.99 9.23
N GLY A 169 -20.97 3.46 8.72
CA GLY A 169 -22.19 2.65 8.60
C GLY A 169 -22.04 1.46 7.64
N TYR A 170 -21.27 1.61 6.55
CA TYR A 170 -21.04 0.53 5.58
C TYR A 170 -20.36 -0.67 6.21
N PHE A 171 -19.27 -0.44 6.93
CA PHE A 171 -18.49 -1.52 7.55
C PHE A 171 -19.24 -2.23 8.69
N ARG A 172 -20.13 -1.52 9.42
CA ARG A 172 -21.03 -2.14 10.40
C ARG A 172 -22.08 -3.03 9.72
N SER A 173 -22.62 -2.59 8.58
CA SER A 173 -23.64 -3.35 7.83
C SER A 173 -23.09 -4.65 7.23
N VAL A 174 -21.83 -4.67 6.80
CA VAL A 174 -21.19 -5.89 6.28
C VAL A 174 -20.91 -6.88 7.41
N HIS A 175 -20.56 -6.40 8.60
CA HIS A 175 -20.33 -7.25 9.77
C HIS A 175 -21.60 -7.93 10.27
N SER A 176 -22.74 -7.22 10.31
CA SER A 176 -24.02 -7.79 10.78
C SER A 176 -24.57 -8.89 9.86
N VAL A 177 -24.26 -8.85 8.56
CA VAL A 177 -24.60 -9.94 7.63
C VAL A 177 -23.75 -11.20 7.88
N SER A 178 -22.52 -11.04 8.39
CA SER A 178 -21.61 -12.16 8.65
C SER A 178 -21.91 -12.88 9.97
N VAL A 179 -22.42 -12.17 10.97
CA VAL A 179 -22.73 -12.72 12.30
C VAL A 179 -24.24 -12.85 12.41
N LYS A 180 -24.78 -13.99 11.96
CA LYS A 180 -26.16 -14.35 12.24
C LYS A 180 -26.22 -14.82 13.70
N PRO A 181 -27.02 -14.21 14.59
CA PRO A 181 -27.15 -14.73 15.95
C PRO A 181 -27.68 -16.17 15.88
N PRO A 182 -27.20 -17.10 16.74
CA PRO A 182 -27.79 -18.41 16.85
C PRO A 182 -29.29 -18.23 17.07
N GLN A 183 -30.10 -18.85 16.22
CA GLN A 183 -31.53 -18.92 16.45
C GLN A 183 -31.69 -19.72 17.74
N VAL A 184 -31.86 -19.03 18.86
CA VAL A 184 -32.31 -19.66 20.10
C VAL A 184 -33.64 -20.29 19.76
N ALA A 185 -33.63 -21.62 19.66
CA ALA A 185 -34.82 -22.43 19.47
C ALA A 185 -35.61 -22.35 20.78
N ASN A 186 -36.36 -21.26 20.95
CA ASN A 186 -37.37 -21.17 22.00
C ASN A 186 -38.56 -21.98 21.52
N GLY A 187 -38.46 -23.28 21.77
CA GLY A 187 -39.48 -24.27 21.49
C GLY A 187 -39.12 -25.52 22.26
N LEU A 188 -39.45 -25.52 23.56
CA LEU A 188 -40.22 -26.53 24.31
C LEU A 188 -40.22 -26.15 25.79
#